data_AF-A0A382VDU0-F1
#
_entry.id   AF-A0A382VDU0-F1
#
_cell.length_a   1.000
_cell.length_b   1.000
_cell.length_c   1.000
_cell.angle_alpha   90.00
_cell.angle_beta   90.00
_cell.angle_gamma   90.00
#
_symmetry.space_group_name_H-M   'P 1'
#
loop_
_entity.id
_entity.type
_entity.pdbx_description
1 polymer ?
#
loop_
_entity_poly.entity_id
_entity_poly.type
_entity_poly.pdbx_seq_one_letter_code
_entity_poly.pdbx_strand_id
1 'polypeptide(L)'
;SSDQLTVFYLTIALGGWIGGMAVSLVSPAVFNSLAEYPIIIGVFALTILILKKGDLLGSLRSKPILSGLGASLAVALPFLIGTKKLNVENEVILQYRNYYGIYKVADQPLDPYQIFPNWSEKDPLFSGKAPILRTLWHGSTVHGAQIIHPYTQKYPISYYHSEGPLKDVFSETKKPRNVAIIGLGVGACSTYFKEGESITFYELDPSIVKIAQNSFTYLADCPANVEMVAGDARIQLEQAPDHSYDIIMVDAFSSDAIPTHLLTKEAFSLYEQKLAPQGKLVFHIT
;
A
#
# COMPACT_ATOMS: atom_id res chain seq x y z
N SER A 1 26.92 6.05 42.74
CA SER A 1 28.23 6.36 42.14
C SER A 1 28.00 6.87 40.72
N SER A 2 28.69 7.94 40.30
CA SER A 2 28.58 8.52 38.95
C SER A 2 28.89 7.51 37.84
N ASP A 3 29.74 6.52 38.10
CA ASP A 3 30.14 5.50 37.12
C ASP A 3 29.02 4.54 36.73
N GLN A 4 27.99 4.39 37.58
CA GLN A 4 26.83 3.54 37.26
C GLN A 4 25.84 4.25 36.33
N LEU A 5 25.84 5.58 36.27
CA LEU A 5 24.97 6.30 35.33
C LEU A 5 25.40 6.07 33.88
N THR A 6 26.70 6.05 33.60
CA THR A 6 27.21 5.81 32.23
C THR A 6 26.80 4.43 31.73
N VAL A 7 26.99 3.39 32.55
CA VAL A 7 26.59 2.02 32.20
C VAL A 7 25.07 1.91 32.06
N PHE A 8 24.32 2.59 32.93
CA PHE A 8 22.86 2.64 32.87
C PHE A 8 22.35 3.24 31.54
N TYR A 9 22.82 4.43 31.17
CA TYR A 9 22.42 5.06 29.90
C TYR A 9 22.90 4.27 28.68
N LEU A 10 24.10 3.69 28.73
CA LEU A 10 24.59 2.82 27.66
C LEU A 10 23.68 1.59 27.48
N THR A 11 23.25 0.97 28.59
CA THR A 11 22.35 -0.20 28.54
C THR A 11 20.97 0.15 27.98
N ILE A 12 20.43 1.32 28.37
CA ILE A 12 19.16 1.82 27.81
C ILE A 12 19.29 2.10 26.32
N ALA A 13 20.34 2.80 25.90
CA ALA A 13 20.58 3.12 24.50
C ALA A 13 20.77 1.85 23.65
N LEU A 14 21.55 0.88 24.15
CA LEU A 14 21.75 -0.41 23.50
C LEU A 14 20.45 -1.20 23.39
N GLY A 15 19.65 -1.26 24.46
CA GLY A 15 18.34 -1.92 24.45
C GLY A 15 17.37 -1.26 23.45
N GLY A 16 17.35 0.08 23.41
CA GLY A 16 16.57 0.85 22.45
C GLY A 16 17.01 0.59 21.00
N TRP A 17 18.31 0.52 20.75
CA TRP A 17 18.87 0.21 19.44
C TRP A 17 18.54 -1.21 18.97
N ILE A 18 18.74 -2.22 19.82
CA ILE A 18 18.40 -3.63 19.52
C ILE A 18 16.89 -3.77 19.28
N GLY A 19 16.07 -3.17 20.14
CA GLY A 19 14.62 -3.19 19.99
C GLY A 19 14.18 -2.50 18.69
N GLY A 20 14.77 -1.35 18.39
CA GLY A 20 14.55 -0.63 17.13
C GLY A 20 14.89 -1.48 15.91
N MET A 21 16.06 -2.10 15.87
CA MET A 21 16.46 -3.00 14.78
C MET A 21 15.54 -4.22 14.63
N ALA A 22 15.14 -4.83 15.75
CA ALA A 22 14.24 -5.97 15.71
C ALA A 22 12.87 -5.60 15.10
N VAL A 23 12.34 -4.42 15.44
CA VAL A 23 11.05 -3.95 14.92
C VAL A 23 11.15 -3.41 13.49
N SER A 24 12.24 -2.73 13.11
CA SER A 24 12.35 -2.10 11.79
C SER A 24 12.91 -3.01 10.69
N LEU A 25 13.75 -3.99 11.05
CA LEU A 25 14.42 -4.86 10.08
C LEU A 25 13.91 -6.30 10.15
N VAL A 26 13.86 -6.88 11.35
CA VAL A 26 13.52 -8.30 11.52
C VAL A 26 12.01 -8.53 11.40
N SER A 27 11.20 -7.70 12.04
CA SER A 27 9.75 -7.89 12.07
C SER A 27 9.11 -7.85 10.66
N PRO A 28 9.43 -6.90 9.77
CA PRO A 28 8.90 -6.90 8.40
C PRO A 28 9.32 -8.11 7.58
N ALA A 29 10.48 -8.70 7.86
CA ALA A 29 10.99 -9.88 7.16
C ALA A 29 10.34 -11.19 7.64
N VAL A 30 9.95 -11.26 8.92
CA VAL A 30 9.39 -12.47 9.54
C VAL A 30 7.86 -12.46 9.55
N PHE A 31 7.23 -11.29 9.67
CA PHE A 31 5.80 -11.15 9.84
C PHE A 31 5.17 -10.35 8.69
N ASN A 32 4.18 -10.96 8.03
CA ASN A 32 3.38 -10.29 7.00
C ASN A 32 2.21 -9.46 7.58
N SER A 33 2.10 -9.37 8.91
CA SER A 33 1.07 -8.64 9.66
C SER A 33 1.69 -7.98 10.90
N LEU A 34 0.88 -7.33 11.74
CA LEU A 34 1.30 -6.76 13.02
C LEU A 34 1.20 -7.77 14.19
N ALA A 35 1.29 -9.06 13.92
CA ALA A 35 1.17 -10.11 14.93
C ALA A 35 2.31 -10.09 15.97
N GLU A 36 3.43 -9.42 15.68
CA GLU A 36 4.53 -9.23 16.62
C GLU A 36 4.17 -8.32 17.80
N TYR A 37 3.26 -7.34 17.63
CA TYR A 37 2.87 -6.43 18.71
C TYR A 37 2.32 -7.14 19.94
N PRO A 38 1.31 -8.04 19.82
CA PRO A 38 0.82 -8.78 20.99
C PRO A 38 1.89 -9.71 21.58
N ILE A 39 2.82 -10.24 20.76
CA ILE A 39 3.95 -11.05 21.25
C ILE A 39 4.90 -10.18 22.10
N ILE A 40 5.29 -9.01 21.60
CA ILE A 40 6.18 -8.07 22.31
C ILE A 40 5.53 -7.60 23.62
N ILE A 41 4.24 -7.27 23.60
CA ILE A 41 3.49 -6.90 24.82
C ILE A 41 3.49 -8.06 25.82
N GLY A 42 3.28 -9.30 25.35
CA GLY A 42 3.33 -10.50 26.17
C GLY A 42 4.70 -10.73 26.81
N VAL A 43 5.77 -10.62 26.02
CA VAL A 43 7.16 -10.74 26.48
C VAL A 43 7.51 -9.62 27.47
N PHE A 44 7.09 -8.39 27.20
CA PHE A 44 7.32 -7.24 28.08
C PHE A 44 6.59 -7.41 29.43
N ALA A 45 5.33 -7.81 29.40
CA ALA A 45 4.56 -8.10 30.61
C ALA A 45 5.20 -9.21 31.44
N LEU A 46 5.66 -10.29 30.79
CA LEU A 46 6.39 -11.37 31.44
C LEU A 46 7.71 -10.85 32.06
N THR A 47 8.47 -10.04 31.32
CA THR A 47 9.74 -9.47 31.80
C THR A 47 9.54 -8.57 33.03
N ILE A 48 8.49 -7.74 33.07
CA ILE A 48 8.16 -6.93 34.25
C ILE A 48 7.84 -7.81 35.46
N LEU A 49 7.07 -8.88 35.27
CA LEU A 49 6.72 -9.82 36.36
C LEU A 49 7.96 -10.54 36.92
N ILE A 50 8.96 -10.79 36.08
CA ILE A 50 10.23 -11.41 36.44
C ILE A 50 11.12 -10.42 37.21
N LEU A 51 11.28 -9.20 36.69
CA LEU A 51 12.19 -8.19 37.26
C LEU A 51 11.72 -7.65 38.61
N LYS A 52 10.41 -7.63 38.88
CA LYS A 52 9.85 -7.10 40.14
C LYS A 52 10.18 -7.95 41.38
N LYS A 53 10.76 -9.14 41.22
CA LYS A 53 11.13 -10.04 42.34
C LYS A 53 12.58 -10.55 42.36
N GLY A 54 13.37 -10.33 41.31
CA GLY A 54 14.78 -10.73 41.26
C GLY A 54 15.06 -12.25 41.22
N ASP A 55 14.03 -13.11 41.16
CA ASP A 55 14.16 -14.56 41.09
C ASP A 55 13.14 -15.17 40.10
N LEU A 56 13.64 -15.58 38.93
CA LEU A 56 12.86 -16.12 37.81
C LEU A 56 12.19 -17.45 38.17
N LEU A 57 12.95 -18.39 38.76
CA LEU A 57 12.49 -19.74 39.09
C LEU A 57 11.56 -19.74 40.32
N GLY A 58 11.81 -18.87 41.30
CA GLY A 58 10.94 -18.68 42.46
C GLY A 58 9.60 -18.01 42.13
N SER A 59 9.57 -17.11 41.15
CA SER A 59 8.32 -16.44 40.72
C SER A 59 7.36 -17.40 40.00
N LEU A 60 7.87 -18.27 39.11
CA LEU A 60 7.07 -19.31 38.45
C LEU A 60 6.47 -20.34 39.42
N ARG A 61 7.21 -20.72 40.48
CA ARG A 61 6.70 -21.65 41.51
C ARG A 61 5.73 -21.01 42.49
N SER A 62 5.87 -19.72 42.80
CA SER A 62 5.08 -19.07 43.86
C SER A 62 3.71 -18.56 43.40
N LYS A 63 3.50 -18.29 42.10
CA LYS A 63 2.21 -17.86 41.54
C LYS A 63 1.91 -18.50 40.18
N PRO A 64 1.78 -19.84 40.11
CA PRO A 64 1.67 -20.57 38.83
C PRO A 64 0.46 -20.13 37.98
N ILE A 65 -0.62 -19.67 38.62
CA ILE A 65 -1.85 -19.23 37.96
C ILE A 65 -1.63 -17.90 37.20
N LEU A 66 -0.98 -16.90 37.81
CA LEU A 66 -0.76 -15.60 37.15
C LEU A 66 0.30 -15.68 36.04
N SER A 67 1.38 -16.44 36.26
CA SER A 67 2.39 -16.69 35.22
C SER A 67 1.82 -17.52 34.08
N GLY A 68 0.98 -18.50 34.39
CA GLY A 68 0.24 -19.29 33.39
C GLY A 68 -0.74 -18.42 32.59
N LEU A 69 -1.50 -17.53 33.25
CA LEU A 69 -2.39 -16.57 32.58
C LEU A 69 -1.64 -15.58 31.69
N GLY A 70 -0.52 -15.03 32.16
CA GLY A 70 0.31 -14.11 31.36
C GLY A 70 0.92 -14.78 30.13
N ALA A 71 1.42 -16.01 30.28
CA ALA A 71 1.92 -16.81 29.18
C ALA A 71 0.80 -17.24 28.22
N SER A 72 -0.36 -17.67 28.75
CA SER A 72 -1.53 -17.98 27.94
C SER A 72 -2.07 -16.77 27.21
N LEU A 73 -2.08 -15.56 27.79
CA LEU A 73 -2.46 -14.34 27.09
C LEU A 73 -1.43 -13.99 26.00
N ALA A 74 -0.13 -14.11 26.27
CA ALA A 74 0.92 -13.88 25.28
C ALA A 74 0.83 -14.83 24.07
N VAL A 75 0.35 -16.07 24.28
CA VAL A 75 0.16 -17.09 23.23
C VAL A 75 -1.23 -17.01 22.57
N ALA A 76 -2.28 -16.78 23.35
CA ALA A 76 -3.67 -16.79 22.89
C ALA A 76 -4.07 -15.47 22.22
N LEU A 77 -3.51 -14.32 22.61
CA LEU A 77 -3.88 -13.04 22.04
C LEU A 77 -3.47 -12.91 20.55
N PRO A 78 -2.27 -13.33 20.12
CA PRO A 78 -1.93 -13.43 18.70
C PRO A 78 -2.86 -14.38 17.93
N PHE A 79 -3.29 -15.48 18.56
CA PHE A 79 -4.20 -16.45 17.95
C PHE A 79 -5.63 -15.91 17.84
N LEU A 80 -6.14 -15.22 18.86
CA LEU A 80 -7.46 -14.57 18.87
C LEU A 80 -7.56 -13.36 17.93
N ILE A 81 -6.47 -12.61 17.78
CA ILE A 81 -6.36 -11.54 16.79
C ILE A 81 -6.25 -12.15 15.38
N GLY A 82 -5.52 -13.25 15.24
CA GLY A 82 -5.41 -14.03 14.01
C GLY A 82 -6.74 -14.65 13.57
N THR A 83 -7.59 -15.11 14.50
CA THR A 83 -8.90 -15.74 14.18
C THR A 83 -10.00 -14.73 13.91
N LYS A 84 -9.87 -13.46 14.33
CA LYS A 84 -10.77 -12.37 13.87
C LYS A 84 -10.65 -12.05 12.37
N LYS A 85 -9.75 -12.72 11.63
CA LYS A 85 -9.79 -12.80 10.15
C LYS A 85 -10.94 -13.64 9.59
N LEU A 86 -11.79 -14.24 10.42
CA LEU A 86 -13.00 -14.96 9.99
C LEU A 86 -14.25 -14.06 10.00
N ASN A 87 -14.18 -12.88 9.37
CA ASN A 87 -15.38 -12.26 8.80
C ASN A 87 -15.34 -12.51 7.28
N VAL A 88 -16.26 -13.36 6.86
CA VAL A 88 -16.31 -14.12 5.60
C VAL A 88 -16.84 -13.24 4.46
N GLU A 89 -16.16 -12.14 4.14
CA GLU A 89 -16.53 -11.34 2.94
C GLU A 89 -15.37 -11.13 1.97
N ASN A 90 -14.13 -11.00 2.47
CA ASN A 90 -12.98 -10.68 1.62
C ASN A 90 -11.91 -11.79 1.69
N GLU A 91 -11.75 -12.54 0.60
CA GLU A 91 -10.69 -13.54 0.43
C GLU A 91 -9.35 -12.85 0.20
N VAL A 92 -8.37 -13.09 1.08
CA VAL A 92 -7.05 -12.45 0.97
C VAL A 92 -6.17 -13.24 0.01
N ILE A 93 -5.89 -12.67 -1.14
CA ILE A 93 -5.08 -13.30 -2.20
C ILE A 93 -3.59 -13.09 -1.93
N LEU A 94 -3.24 -11.87 -1.50
CA LEU A 94 -1.87 -11.46 -1.25
C LEU A 94 -1.83 -10.60 -0.01
N GLN A 95 -0.90 -10.91 0.90
CA GLN A 95 -0.58 -10.05 2.01
C GLN A 95 0.92 -10.07 2.24
N TYR A 96 1.52 -8.89 2.27
CA TYR A 96 2.96 -8.71 2.33
C TYR A 96 3.31 -7.46 3.13
N ARG A 97 4.48 -7.44 3.77
CA ARG A 97 4.99 -6.30 4.52
C ARG A 97 6.41 -5.95 4.09
N ASN A 98 6.69 -4.66 3.94
CA ASN A 98 8.03 -4.13 3.72
C ASN A 98 8.25 -2.85 4.55
N TYR A 99 9.29 -2.10 4.19
CA TYR A 99 9.65 -0.83 4.81
C TYR A 99 8.53 0.23 4.73
N TYR A 100 7.79 0.27 3.62
CA TYR A 100 6.74 1.26 3.39
C TYR A 100 5.41 0.90 4.06
N GLY A 101 5.20 -0.37 4.40
CA GLY A 101 4.08 -0.79 5.25
C GLY A 101 3.56 -2.18 4.93
N ILE A 102 2.28 -2.39 5.23
CA ILE A 102 1.59 -3.68 5.00
C ILE A 102 0.64 -3.51 3.83
N TYR A 103 0.83 -4.32 2.81
CA TYR A 103 -0.03 -4.42 1.65
C TYR A 103 -0.94 -5.64 1.75
N LYS A 104 -2.19 -5.47 1.35
CA LYS A 104 -3.18 -6.54 1.29
C LYS A 104 -4.01 -6.39 0.02
N VAL A 105 -4.01 -7.42 -0.81
CA VAL A 105 -4.96 -7.57 -1.92
C VAL A 105 -6.02 -8.57 -1.47
N ALA A 106 -7.27 -8.17 -1.58
CA ALA A 106 -8.39 -9.04 -1.26
C ALA A 106 -9.49 -8.97 -2.31
N ASP A 107 -10.12 -10.11 -2.53
CA ASP A 107 -11.24 -10.33 -3.43
C ASP A 107 -12.53 -10.39 -2.63
N GLN A 108 -13.52 -9.61 -3.06
CA GLN A 108 -14.88 -9.64 -2.55
C GLN A 108 -15.81 -10.05 -3.69
N PRO A 109 -16.51 -11.20 -3.60
CA PRO A 109 -17.54 -11.54 -4.57
C PRO A 109 -18.64 -10.48 -4.57
N LEU A 110 -19.01 -10.00 -5.76
CA LEU A 110 -20.12 -9.06 -5.92
C LEU A 110 -21.37 -9.80 -6.38
N ASP A 111 -22.54 -9.26 -6.06
CA ASP A 111 -23.79 -9.74 -6.62
C ASP A 111 -23.86 -9.36 -8.12
N PRO A 112 -23.82 -10.34 -9.04
CA PRO A 112 -23.80 -10.06 -10.48
C PRO A 112 -25.06 -9.33 -10.94
N TYR A 113 -26.21 -9.53 -10.31
CA TYR A 113 -27.47 -8.91 -10.72
C TYR A 113 -27.54 -7.42 -10.36
N GLN A 114 -26.72 -6.96 -9.41
CA GLN A 114 -26.59 -5.53 -9.09
C GLN A 114 -25.80 -4.78 -10.17
N ILE A 115 -24.88 -5.46 -10.85
CA ILE A 115 -24.00 -4.86 -11.87
C ILE A 115 -24.56 -5.12 -13.28
N PHE A 116 -25.10 -6.32 -13.48
CA PHE A 116 -25.63 -6.83 -14.74
C PHE A 116 -27.07 -7.34 -14.52
N PRO A 117 -28.09 -6.47 -14.51
CA PRO A 117 -29.48 -6.86 -14.21
C PRO A 117 -30.07 -7.96 -15.12
N ASN A 118 -29.54 -8.10 -16.34
CA ASN A 118 -29.97 -9.08 -17.34
C ASN A 118 -29.00 -10.27 -17.48
N TRP A 119 -28.15 -10.52 -16.48
CA TRP A 119 -27.17 -11.61 -16.51
C TRP A 119 -27.85 -12.98 -16.55
N SER A 120 -27.57 -13.77 -17.58
CA SER A 120 -28.15 -15.10 -17.77
C SER A 120 -27.22 -16.00 -18.57
N GLU A 121 -27.48 -17.32 -18.59
CA GLU A 121 -26.72 -18.30 -19.39
C GLU A 121 -26.70 -18.01 -20.90
N LYS A 122 -27.59 -17.12 -21.38
CA LYS A 122 -27.62 -16.68 -22.78
C LYS A 122 -26.62 -15.57 -23.09
N ASP A 123 -25.98 -15.00 -22.07
CA ASP A 123 -24.96 -13.96 -22.23
C ASP A 123 -23.69 -14.56 -22.84
N PRO A 124 -23.14 -13.99 -23.94
CA PRO A 124 -21.95 -14.52 -24.60
C PRO A 124 -20.71 -14.62 -23.70
N LEU A 125 -20.62 -13.82 -22.65
CA LEU A 125 -19.53 -13.82 -21.68
C LEU A 125 -19.95 -14.41 -20.33
N PHE A 126 -21.07 -15.16 -20.28
CA PHE A 126 -21.48 -15.88 -19.08
C PHE A 126 -20.43 -16.93 -18.72
N SER A 127 -19.78 -16.74 -17.57
CA SER A 127 -18.75 -17.67 -17.07
C SER A 127 -19.26 -18.53 -15.91
N GLY A 128 -20.49 -18.29 -15.43
CA GLY A 128 -21.01 -18.86 -14.18
C GLY A 128 -20.30 -18.36 -12.91
N LYS A 129 -19.27 -17.51 -13.05
CA LYS A 129 -18.56 -16.90 -11.92
C LYS A 129 -19.06 -15.48 -11.71
N ALA A 130 -19.36 -15.16 -10.45
CA ALA A 130 -19.72 -13.80 -10.07
C ALA A 130 -18.54 -12.84 -10.31
N PRO A 131 -18.81 -11.57 -10.68
CA PRO A 131 -17.79 -10.54 -10.73
C PRO A 131 -17.14 -10.35 -9.35
N ILE A 132 -15.85 -10.05 -9.33
CA ILE A 132 -15.08 -9.93 -8.08
C ILE A 132 -14.55 -8.51 -7.97
N LEU A 133 -14.80 -7.86 -6.83
CA LEU A 133 -14.13 -6.62 -6.46
C LEU A 133 -12.77 -6.95 -5.84
N ARG A 134 -11.70 -6.70 -6.58
CA ARG A 134 -10.34 -6.81 -6.08
C ARG A 134 -9.88 -5.45 -5.57
N THR A 135 -9.45 -5.38 -4.32
CA THR A 135 -9.04 -4.11 -3.68
C THR A 135 -7.62 -4.21 -3.14
N LEU A 136 -6.81 -3.19 -3.39
CA LEU A 136 -5.49 -3.01 -2.79
C LEU A 136 -5.58 -2.11 -1.57
N TRP A 137 -5.11 -2.62 -0.44
CA TRP A 137 -5.00 -1.91 0.83
C TRP A 137 -3.53 -1.72 1.20
N HIS A 138 -3.22 -0.57 1.78
CA HIS A 138 -1.97 -0.28 2.47
C HIS A 138 -2.31 0.25 3.86
N GLY A 139 -2.08 -0.56 4.89
CA GLY A 139 -2.62 -0.27 6.22
C GLY A 139 -4.16 -0.17 6.18
N SER A 140 -4.70 1.01 6.49
CA SER A 140 -6.14 1.32 6.44
C SER A 140 -6.59 1.99 5.14
N THR A 141 -5.66 2.37 4.26
CA THR A 141 -5.94 3.16 3.06
C THR A 141 -6.14 2.25 1.85
N VAL A 142 -7.13 2.57 1.01
CA VAL A 142 -7.37 1.90 -0.28
C VAL A 142 -6.61 2.63 -1.38
N HIS A 143 -5.71 1.92 -2.05
CA HIS A 143 -4.89 2.46 -3.17
C HIS A 143 -5.48 2.13 -4.56
N GLY A 144 -6.74 1.73 -4.57
CA GLY A 144 -7.50 1.42 -5.76
C GLY A 144 -8.13 0.04 -5.71
N ALA A 145 -9.03 -0.17 -6.66
CA ALA A 145 -9.76 -1.41 -6.81
C ALA A 145 -10.06 -1.65 -8.30
N GLN A 146 -10.40 -2.88 -8.63
CA GLN A 146 -10.84 -3.29 -9.96
C GLN A 146 -11.95 -4.32 -9.84
N ILE A 147 -12.98 -4.21 -10.68
CA ILE A 147 -13.98 -5.28 -10.82
C ILE A 147 -13.47 -6.26 -11.89
N ILE A 148 -13.04 -7.43 -11.46
CA ILE A 148 -12.55 -8.51 -12.32
C ILE A 148 -13.75 -9.20 -12.97
N HIS A 149 -14.08 -8.75 -14.18
CA HIS A 149 -15.07 -9.36 -15.07
C HIS A 149 -14.83 -8.87 -16.51
N PRO A 150 -14.99 -9.69 -17.55
CA PRO A 150 -14.72 -9.30 -18.94
C PRO A 150 -15.41 -8.00 -19.39
N TYR A 151 -16.62 -7.73 -18.91
CA TYR A 151 -17.36 -6.50 -19.22
C TYR A 151 -16.85 -5.26 -18.47
N THR A 152 -16.35 -5.38 -17.24
CA THR A 152 -16.07 -4.23 -16.38
C THR A 152 -14.59 -3.96 -16.14
N GLN A 153 -13.73 -4.96 -16.31
CA GLN A 153 -12.30 -4.87 -15.93
C GLN A 153 -11.55 -3.75 -16.66
N LYS A 154 -12.03 -3.32 -17.83
CA LYS A 154 -11.44 -2.24 -18.64
C LYS A 154 -11.78 -0.84 -18.12
N TYR A 155 -12.79 -0.74 -17.26
CA TYR A 155 -13.27 0.53 -16.75
C TYR A 155 -12.66 0.78 -15.37
N PRO A 156 -12.06 1.96 -15.15
CA PRO A 156 -11.55 2.34 -13.85
C PRO A 156 -12.73 2.58 -12.90
N ILE A 157 -12.54 2.25 -11.63
CA ILE A 157 -13.51 2.50 -10.55
C ILE A 157 -12.86 3.35 -9.45
N SER A 158 -13.59 3.58 -8.36
CA SER A 158 -13.16 4.45 -7.25
C SER A 158 -12.96 5.90 -7.73
N TYR A 159 -11.95 6.60 -7.21
CA TYR A 159 -11.68 8.02 -7.52
C TYR A 159 -11.25 8.29 -8.97
N TYR A 160 -11.00 7.25 -9.78
CA TYR A 160 -10.70 7.36 -11.22
C TYR A 160 -11.80 6.84 -12.12
N HIS A 161 -13.06 6.86 -11.67
CA HIS A 161 -14.17 6.44 -12.51
C HIS A 161 -14.27 7.29 -13.81
N SER A 162 -14.82 6.67 -14.85
CA SER A 162 -14.88 7.21 -16.22
C SER A 162 -15.74 8.46 -16.41
N GLU A 163 -16.38 8.97 -15.36
CA GLU A 163 -17.17 10.21 -15.36
C GLU A 163 -16.55 11.29 -14.46
N GLY A 164 -15.38 11.02 -13.87
CA GLY A 164 -14.67 11.96 -13.01
C GLY A 164 -13.86 13.01 -13.78
N PRO A 165 -13.36 14.05 -13.08
CA PRO A 165 -12.66 15.21 -13.68
C PRO A 165 -11.37 14.82 -14.41
N LEU A 166 -10.78 13.66 -14.07
CA LEU A 166 -9.59 13.17 -14.74
C LEU A 166 -9.85 12.86 -16.23
N LYS A 167 -11.08 12.46 -16.58
CA LYS A 167 -11.49 12.30 -17.98
C LYS A 167 -11.36 13.62 -18.74
N ASP A 168 -11.79 14.72 -18.16
CA ASP A 168 -11.81 16.03 -18.82
C ASP A 168 -10.38 16.49 -19.11
N VAL A 169 -9.51 16.43 -18.09
CA VAL A 169 -8.06 16.71 -18.20
C VAL A 169 -7.42 15.93 -19.36
N PHE A 170 -7.69 14.64 -19.42
CA PHE A 170 -7.14 13.76 -20.43
C PHE A 170 -7.81 13.90 -21.81
N SER A 171 -9.03 14.41 -21.89
CA SER A 171 -9.74 14.59 -23.16
C SER A 171 -9.35 15.88 -23.90
N GLU A 172 -8.99 16.94 -23.16
CA GLU A 172 -8.63 18.25 -23.72
C GLU A 172 -7.21 18.32 -24.29
N THR A 173 -6.36 17.35 -23.98
CA THR A 173 -4.95 17.37 -24.34
C THR A 173 -4.74 16.78 -25.74
N LYS A 174 -3.86 17.41 -26.53
CA LYS A 174 -3.54 16.96 -27.89
C LYS A 174 -2.95 15.53 -27.86
N LYS A 175 -3.35 14.70 -28.82
CA LYS A 175 -2.85 13.33 -29.00
C LYS A 175 -1.85 13.25 -30.17
N PRO A 176 -0.85 12.34 -30.14
CA PRO A 176 -0.47 11.52 -29.00
C PRO A 176 0.12 12.39 -27.88
N ARG A 177 -0.06 11.95 -26.64
CA ARG A 177 0.44 12.63 -25.44
C ARG A 177 1.53 11.81 -24.76
N ASN A 178 2.42 12.50 -24.06
CA ASN A 178 3.39 11.93 -23.14
C ASN A 178 3.09 12.41 -21.72
N VAL A 179 2.77 11.50 -20.80
CA VAL A 179 2.31 11.83 -19.45
C VAL A 179 3.20 11.21 -18.39
N ALA A 180 3.60 12.00 -17.40
CA ALA A 180 4.18 11.49 -16.16
C ALA A 180 3.10 11.39 -15.08
N ILE A 181 3.03 10.26 -14.38
CA ILE A 181 2.22 10.09 -13.17
C ILE A 181 3.15 9.77 -12.00
N ILE A 182 3.10 10.58 -10.96
CA ILE A 182 3.80 10.35 -9.70
C ILE A 182 2.84 9.55 -8.80
N GLY A 183 3.17 8.29 -8.53
CA GLY A 183 2.31 7.30 -7.91
C GLY A 183 1.65 6.36 -8.93
N LEU A 184 1.46 5.09 -8.55
CA LEU A 184 0.85 4.06 -9.42
C LEU A 184 -0.50 3.53 -8.92
N GLY A 185 -0.62 3.28 -7.62
CA GLY A 185 -1.76 2.55 -7.05
C GLY A 185 -1.97 1.19 -7.72
N VAL A 186 -3.19 0.91 -8.17
CA VAL A 186 -3.51 -0.29 -8.97
C VAL A 186 -3.34 -0.10 -10.50
N GLY A 187 -2.88 1.08 -10.93
CA GLY A 187 -2.69 1.41 -12.35
C GLY A 187 -3.94 1.91 -13.08
N ALA A 188 -5.04 2.22 -12.39
CA ALA A 188 -6.32 2.58 -13.02
C ALA A 188 -6.24 3.75 -14.02
N CYS A 189 -5.33 4.71 -13.81
CA CYS A 189 -5.10 5.83 -14.74
C CYS A 189 -4.68 5.39 -16.14
N SER A 190 -4.08 4.19 -16.30
CA SER A 190 -3.68 3.67 -17.61
C SER A 190 -4.85 3.46 -18.57
N THR A 191 -6.08 3.28 -18.03
CA THR A 191 -7.30 3.04 -18.82
C THR A 191 -7.70 4.24 -19.69
N TYR A 192 -7.22 5.44 -19.38
CA TYR A 192 -7.49 6.63 -20.18
C TYR A 192 -6.64 6.71 -21.45
N PHE A 193 -5.62 5.87 -21.58
CA PHE A 193 -4.60 5.95 -22.63
C PHE A 193 -4.93 5.08 -23.84
N LYS A 194 -4.48 5.53 -25.01
CA LYS A 194 -4.70 4.90 -26.32
C LYS A 194 -3.36 4.56 -26.99
N GLU A 195 -3.42 3.73 -28.02
CA GLU A 195 -2.25 3.39 -28.84
C GLU A 195 -1.56 4.65 -29.38
N GLY A 196 -0.22 4.63 -29.36
CA GLY A 196 0.62 5.77 -29.75
C GLY A 196 0.85 6.82 -28.66
N GLU A 197 0.14 6.76 -27.53
CA GLU A 197 0.42 7.59 -26.36
C GLU A 197 1.52 6.95 -25.48
N SER A 198 2.13 7.75 -24.61
CA SER A 198 3.13 7.29 -23.64
C SER A 198 2.77 7.72 -22.22
N ILE A 199 3.04 6.83 -21.27
CA ILE A 199 2.86 7.09 -19.83
C ILE A 199 4.06 6.55 -19.05
N THR A 200 4.67 7.42 -18.24
CA THR A 200 5.73 7.06 -17.30
C THR A 200 5.18 7.17 -15.88
N PHE A 201 5.18 6.05 -15.14
CA PHE A 201 4.84 6.05 -13.72
C PHE A 201 6.12 6.14 -12.88
N TYR A 202 6.12 7.06 -11.92
CA TYR A 202 7.16 7.17 -10.89
C TYR A 202 6.61 6.62 -9.57
N GLU A 203 7.04 5.41 -9.20
CA GLU A 203 6.53 4.70 -8.03
C GLU A 203 7.64 4.43 -7.02
N LEU A 204 7.44 4.90 -5.79
CA LEU A 204 8.42 4.81 -4.71
C LEU A 204 8.62 3.37 -4.24
N ASP A 205 7.55 2.59 -4.14
CA ASP A 205 7.59 1.22 -3.65
C ASP A 205 7.57 0.19 -4.79
N PRO A 206 8.67 -0.55 -5.04
CA PRO A 206 8.70 -1.61 -6.04
C PRO A 206 7.69 -2.75 -5.78
N SER A 207 7.20 -2.91 -4.54
CA SER A 207 6.12 -3.86 -4.25
C SER A 207 4.78 -3.43 -4.85
N ILE A 208 4.47 -2.13 -4.92
CA ILE A 208 3.26 -1.62 -5.59
C ILE A 208 3.32 -1.94 -7.09
N VAL A 209 4.47 -1.74 -7.73
CA VAL A 209 4.68 -2.09 -9.15
C VAL A 209 4.36 -3.56 -9.40
N LYS A 210 4.92 -4.46 -8.58
CA LYS A 210 4.67 -5.91 -8.69
C LYS A 210 3.21 -6.26 -8.45
N ILE A 211 2.55 -5.62 -7.48
CA ILE A 211 1.15 -5.86 -7.17
C ILE A 211 0.27 -5.41 -8.34
N ALA A 212 0.47 -4.20 -8.86
CA ALA A 212 -0.29 -3.67 -9.99
C ALA A 212 -0.15 -4.54 -11.24
N GLN A 213 1.07 -5.03 -11.54
CA GLN A 213 1.33 -5.89 -12.71
C GLN A 213 0.75 -7.30 -12.58
N ASN A 214 0.76 -7.89 -11.38
CA ASN A 214 0.41 -9.31 -11.21
C ASN A 214 -1.00 -9.54 -10.66
N SER A 215 -1.57 -8.55 -9.96
CA SER A 215 -2.87 -8.70 -9.29
C SER A 215 -4.00 -7.96 -10.02
N PHE A 216 -3.69 -7.01 -10.91
CA PHE A 216 -4.66 -6.18 -11.64
C PHE A 216 -4.38 -6.24 -13.14
N THR A 217 -5.39 -5.94 -13.96
CA THR A 217 -5.24 -6.01 -15.43
C THR A 217 -5.00 -4.66 -16.09
N TYR A 218 -5.17 -3.54 -15.38
CA TYR A 218 -5.11 -2.20 -15.96
C TYR A 218 -3.82 -1.91 -16.75
N LEU A 219 -2.66 -2.34 -16.25
CA LEU A 219 -1.39 -2.15 -16.95
C LEU A 219 -1.26 -3.07 -18.17
N ALA A 220 -1.70 -4.32 -18.05
CA ALA A 220 -1.65 -5.29 -19.15
C ALA A 220 -2.63 -4.96 -20.29
N ASP A 221 -3.78 -4.38 -19.94
CA ASP A 221 -4.82 -3.97 -20.89
C ASP A 221 -4.56 -2.58 -21.49
N CYS A 222 -3.51 -1.86 -21.05
CA CYS A 222 -3.19 -0.52 -21.54
C CYS A 222 -2.55 -0.60 -22.94
N PRO A 223 -3.12 0.06 -23.96
CA PRO A 223 -2.58 0.04 -25.32
C PRO A 223 -1.44 1.03 -25.55
N ALA A 224 -1.13 1.89 -24.58
CA ALA A 224 -0.06 2.89 -24.68
C ALA A 224 1.31 2.30 -24.34
N ASN A 225 2.37 3.03 -24.66
CA ASN A 225 3.70 2.71 -24.16
C ASN A 225 3.79 3.05 -22.67
N VAL A 226 3.90 2.03 -21.82
CA VAL A 226 3.95 2.17 -20.36
C VAL A 226 5.39 1.96 -19.87
N GLU A 227 5.94 2.97 -19.21
CA GLU A 227 7.23 2.91 -18.52
C GLU A 227 7.04 2.97 -17.01
N MET A 228 7.82 2.18 -16.28
CA MET A 228 7.82 2.12 -14.81
C MET A 228 9.19 2.54 -14.29
N VAL A 229 9.25 3.69 -13.60
CA VAL A 229 10.47 4.20 -12.96
C VAL A 229 10.33 4.05 -11.46
N ALA A 230 11.11 3.14 -10.88
CA ALA A 230 11.09 2.88 -9.44
C ALA A 230 11.96 3.89 -8.68
N GLY A 231 11.45 4.39 -7.55
CA GLY A 231 12.15 5.26 -6.62
C GLY A 231 11.44 6.58 -6.36
N ASP A 232 12.11 7.45 -5.59
CA ASP A 232 11.57 8.76 -5.24
C ASP A 232 11.33 9.60 -6.49
N ALA A 233 10.07 10.00 -6.70
CA ALA A 233 9.66 10.70 -7.90
C ALA A 233 10.37 12.05 -8.08
N ARG A 234 10.69 12.77 -7.00
CA ARG A 234 11.40 14.05 -7.09
C ARG A 234 12.80 13.85 -7.67
N ILE A 235 13.52 12.84 -7.19
CA ILE A 235 14.88 12.51 -7.66
C ILE A 235 14.84 11.93 -9.08
N GLN A 236 13.89 11.04 -9.37
CA GLN A 236 13.83 10.39 -10.67
C GLN A 236 13.37 11.35 -11.78
N LEU A 237 12.48 12.29 -11.46
CA LEU A 237 11.99 13.26 -12.43
C LEU A 237 13.09 14.26 -12.84
N GLU A 238 14.09 14.54 -12.00
CA GLU A 238 15.26 15.36 -12.39
C GLU A 238 15.99 14.81 -13.62
N GLN A 239 16.01 13.48 -13.76
CA GLN A 239 16.68 12.77 -14.86
C GLN A 239 15.85 12.73 -16.14
N ALA A 240 14.54 13.02 -16.06
CA ALA A 240 13.68 13.08 -17.23
C ALA A 240 14.10 14.25 -18.14
N PRO A 241 13.92 14.16 -19.46
CA PRO A 241 14.21 15.27 -20.35
C PRO A 241 13.35 16.50 -20.01
N ASP A 242 13.92 17.69 -20.19
CA ASP A 242 13.16 18.94 -20.03
C ASP A 242 12.12 19.08 -21.14
N HIS A 243 10.99 19.70 -20.81
CA HIS A 243 9.89 19.95 -21.75
C HIS A 243 9.33 18.71 -22.47
N SER A 244 9.40 17.52 -21.85
CA SER A 244 8.97 16.27 -22.47
C SER A 244 7.54 15.87 -22.16
N TYR A 245 6.97 16.32 -21.04
CA TYR A 245 5.65 15.87 -20.58
C TYR A 245 4.56 16.88 -20.91
N ASP A 246 3.49 16.42 -21.57
CA ASP A 246 2.28 17.22 -21.80
C ASP A 246 1.46 17.36 -20.51
N ILE A 247 1.54 16.35 -19.64
CA ILE A 247 0.87 16.34 -18.33
C ILE A 247 1.82 15.72 -17.31
N ILE A 248 1.92 16.37 -16.15
CA ILE A 248 2.45 15.76 -14.92
C ILE A 248 1.29 15.66 -13.94
N MET A 249 0.97 14.44 -13.54
CA MET A 249 -0.07 14.15 -12.55
C MET A 249 0.58 13.70 -11.24
N VAL A 250 0.28 14.40 -10.15
CA VAL A 250 0.75 14.06 -8.81
C VAL A 250 -0.37 13.33 -8.07
N ASP A 251 -0.19 12.02 -7.95
CA ASP A 251 -1.08 11.06 -7.27
C ASP A 251 -0.28 10.24 -6.24
N ALA A 252 0.51 10.92 -5.43
CA ALA A 252 1.28 10.30 -4.36
C ALA A 252 0.67 10.66 -3.01
N PHE A 253 0.46 9.65 -2.17
CA PHE A 253 -0.04 9.81 -0.81
C PHE A 253 0.89 9.14 0.20
N SER A 254 1.17 9.86 1.28
CA SER A 254 1.66 9.29 2.52
C SER A 254 0.53 9.35 3.53
N SER A 255 -0.11 8.20 3.77
CA SER A 255 -1.36 8.10 4.54
C SER A 255 -2.48 8.94 3.91
N ASP A 256 -2.71 10.16 4.42
CA ASP A 256 -3.88 10.99 4.08
C ASP A 256 -3.50 12.26 3.31
N ALA A 257 -2.23 12.47 2.96
CA ALA A 257 -1.80 13.70 2.28
C ALA A 257 -0.64 13.48 1.30
N ILE A 258 -0.51 14.40 0.35
CA ILE A 258 0.64 14.46 -0.55
C ILE A 258 1.90 14.78 0.27
N PRO A 259 3.01 14.02 0.11
CA PRO A 259 4.26 14.30 0.81
C PRO A 259 4.73 15.74 0.60
N THR A 260 5.13 16.41 1.69
CA THR A 260 5.50 17.84 1.67
C THR A 260 6.65 18.17 0.72
N HIS A 261 7.57 17.23 0.51
CA HIS A 261 8.67 17.39 -0.43
C HIS A 261 8.23 17.42 -1.91
N LEU A 262 6.98 17.03 -2.24
CA LEU A 262 6.39 17.19 -3.58
C LEU A 262 5.61 18.50 -3.72
N LEU A 263 5.51 19.31 -2.66
CA LEU A 263 4.71 20.55 -2.62
C LEU A 263 5.56 21.82 -2.42
N THR A 264 6.89 21.69 -2.40
CA THR A 264 7.82 22.83 -2.24
C THR A 264 7.96 23.65 -3.53
N LYS A 265 8.37 24.91 -3.44
CA LYS A 265 8.62 25.76 -4.63
C LYS A 265 9.60 25.10 -5.62
N GLU A 266 10.62 24.44 -5.10
CA GLU A 266 11.62 23.73 -5.89
C GLU A 266 11.01 22.54 -6.65
N ALA A 267 10.02 21.86 -6.06
CA ALA A 267 9.28 20.79 -6.74
C ALA A 267 8.41 21.36 -7.87
N PHE A 268 7.72 22.48 -7.63
CA PHE A 268 6.96 23.17 -8.67
C PHE A 268 7.87 23.67 -9.81
N SER A 269 9.03 24.24 -9.51
CA SER A 269 10.02 24.62 -10.53
C SER A 269 10.51 23.43 -11.34
N LEU A 270 10.73 22.27 -10.70
CA LEU A 270 11.06 21.03 -11.40
C LEU A 270 9.92 20.60 -12.33
N TYR A 271 8.66 20.61 -11.86
CA TYR A 271 7.50 20.26 -12.69
C TYR A 271 7.38 21.17 -13.91
N GLU A 272 7.50 22.49 -13.71
CA GLU A 272 7.48 23.47 -14.80
C GLU A 272 8.60 23.25 -15.83
N GLN A 273 9.80 22.89 -15.37
CA GLN A 273 10.94 22.58 -16.25
C GLN A 273 10.69 21.32 -17.09
N LYS A 274 10.03 20.29 -16.54
CA LYS A 274 9.75 19.04 -17.25
C LYS A 274 8.50 19.09 -18.13
N LEU A 275 7.59 20.04 -17.87
CA LEU A 275 6.41 20.24 -18.70
C LEU A 275 6.75 20.86 -20.05
N ALA A 276 6.16 20.31 -21.11
CA ALA A 276 6.15 20.89 -22.44
C ALA A 276 5.46 22.27 -22.43
N PRO A 277 5.68 23.13 -23.45
CA PRO A 277 4.93 24.38 -23.57
C PRO A 277 3.42 24.14 -23.53
N GLN A 278 2.70 24.83 -22.63
CA GLN A 278 1.27 24.64 -22.34
C GLN A 278 0.91 23.30 -21.69
N GLY A 279 1.89 22.57 -21.17
CA GLY A 279 1.66 21.36 -20.39
C GLY A 279 0.88 21.64 -19.10
N LYS A 280 0.18 20.62 -18.61
CA LYS A 280 -0.70 20.72 -17.44
C LYS A 280 -0.10 20.02 -16.23
N LEU A 281 -0.05 20.71 -15.10
CA LEU A 281 0.23 20.10 -13.80
C LEU A 281 -1.10 19.81 -13.08
N VAL A 282 -1.28 18.57 -12.63
CA VAL A 282 -2.52 18.10 -12.02
C VAL A 282 -2.20 17.46 -10.68
N PHE A 283 -2.92 17.85 -9.63
CA PHE A 283 -2.79 17.24 -8.31
C PHE A 283 -4.07 16.52 -7.93
N HIS A 284 -3.94 15.28 -7.46
CA HIS A 284 -5.01 14.61 -6.75
C HIS A 284 -4.97 15.06 -5.28
N ILE A 285 -5.97 15.86 -4.89
CA ILE A 285 -6.16 16.31 -3.51
C ILE A 285 -7.47 15.70 -2.98
N THR A 286 -7.42 15.14 -1.77
CA THR A 286 -8.56 14.57 -1.04
C THR A 286 -8.97 15.45 0.11
#